data_AF-A0A5Q4G1E2-F1
#
_entry.id   AF-A0A5Q4G1E2-F1
#
_cell.length_a   1.000
_cell.length_b   1.000
_cell.length_c   1.000
_cell.angle_alpha   90.00
_cell.angle_beta   90.00
_cell.angle_gamma   90.00
#
_symmetry.space_group_name_H-M   'P 1'
#
loop_
_entity.id
_entity.type
_entity.pdbx_description
1 polymer ?
#
loop_
_entity_poly.entity_id
_entity_poly.type
_entity_poly.pdbx_seq_one_letter_code
_entity_poly.pdbx_strand_id
1 'polypeptide(L)'
;MTWFRRTPAGRPLPDDPDCHEVARVLQSFLDGELGPDDAEKVAAHLALCEPCDIETATVDAVRDAIRTQRPDIDAEDLSRLERFVDEIDQHTT
;
A
#
# COMPACT_ATOMS: atom_id res chain seq x y z
N MET A 1 -16.88 11.40 4.17
CA MET A 1 -15.68 10.62 4.53
C MET A 1 -14.85 10.43 3.28
N THR A 2 -13.98 11.39 2.98
CA THR A 2 -13.25 11.48 1.70
C THR A 2 -11.79 11.78 2.03
N TRP A 3 -10.98 10.75 2.26
CA TRP A 3 -9.61 10.95 2.76
C TRP A 3 -8.50 10.31 1.90
N PHE A 4 -8.83 9.63 0.79
CA PHE A 4 -7.83 9.19 -0.20
C PHE A 4 -7.55 10.28 -1.24
N ARG A 5 -6.85 11.35 -0.84
CA ARG A 5 -6.19 12.24 -1.80
C ARG A 5 -4.70 11.94 -1.81
N ARG A 6 -4.28 11.04 -2.71
CA ARG A 6 -2.88 10.84 -3.11
C ARG A 6 -2.27 12.20 -3.45
N THR A 7 -1.29 12.63 -2.65
CA THR A 7 -0.47 13.83 -2.85
C THR A 7 0.96 13.32 -3.09
N PRO A 8 1.75 13.90 -4.01
CA PRO A 8 2.99 13.29 -4.46
C PRO A 8 4.02 13.14 -3.34
N ALA A 9 4.65 11.97 -3.30
CA ALA A 9 5.91 11.75 -2.60
C ALA A 9 6.92 12.83 -3.06
N GLY A 10 7.64 13.44 -2.12
CA GLY A 10 8.76 14.31 -2.48
C GLY A 10 9.14 15.41 -1.50
N ARG A 11 8.34 15.69 -0.46
CA ARG A 11 8.78 16.53 0.66
C ARG A 11 9.12 15.63 1.86
N PRO A 12 10.32 15.77 2.46
CA PRO A 12 10.65 15.09 3.72
C PRO A 12 9.64 15.40 4.82
N LEU A 13 9.35 14.44 5.69
CA LEU A 13 8.55 14.70 6.89
C LEU A 13 9.32 15.59 7.88
N PRO A 14 8.61 16.44 8.65
CA PRO A 14 9.21 17.11 9.79
C PRO A 14 9.68 16.09 10.84
N ASP A 15 10.55 16.51 11.75
CA ASP A 15 11.14 15.62 12.77
C ASP A 15 10.11 15.06 13.76
N ASP A 16 9.02 15.78 14.00
CA ASP A 16 7.89 15.36 14.84
C ASP A 16 6.58 15.53 14.04
N PRO A 17 6.22 14.53 13.22
CA PRO A 17 5.04 14.62 12.36
C PRO A 17 3.75 14.47 13.15
N ASP A 18 2.74 15.27 12.81
CA ASP A 18 1.40 15.11 13.37
C ASP A 18 0.64 13.94 12.71
N CYS A 19 -0.51 13.57 13.27
CA CYS A 19 -1.34 12.47 12.75
C CYS A 19 -1.75 12.66 11.29
N HIS A 20 -2.01 13.90 10.86
CA HIS A 20 -2.41 14.19 9.49
C HIS A 20 -1.22 14.05 8.53
N GLU A 21 -0.03 14.44 8.96
CA GLU A 21 1.20 14.20 8.20
C GLU A 21 1.53 12.72 8.07
N VAL A 22 1.39 11.94 9.15
CA VAL A 22 1.54 10.48 9.12
C VAL A 22 0.49 9.82 8.23
N ALA A 23 -0.79 10.19 8.36
CA ALA A 23 -1.87 9.63 7.54
C ALA A 23 -1.64 9.83 6.03
N ARG A 24 -0.99 10.93 5.62
CA ARG A 24 -0.67 11.19 4.21
C ARG A 24 0.36 10.22 3.64
N VAL A 25 1.27 9.70 4.46
CA VAL A 25 2.39 8.84 4.04
C VAL A 25 2.24 7.39 4.49
N LEU A 26 1.22 7.09 5.30
CA LEU A 26 1.03 5.79 5.93
C LEU A 26 1.01 4.63 4.91
N GLN A 27 0.35 4.80 3.76
CA GLN A 27 0.36 3.75 2.74
C GLN A 27 1.76 3.50 2.16
N SER A 28 2.51 4.55 1.83
CA SER A 28 3.90 4.40 1.36
C SER A 28 4.82 3.83 2.46
N PHE A 29 4.55 4.10 3.74
CA PHE A 29 5.24 3.45 4.85
C PHE A 29 4.95 1.94 4.87
N LEU A 30 3.68 1.55 4.79
CA LEU A 30 3.25 0.15 4.80
C LEU A 30 3.69 -0.63 3.55
N ASP A 31 3.84 0.05 2.41
CA ASP A 31 4.36 -0.52 1.17
C ASP A 31 5.90 -0.55 1.11
N GLY A 32 6.60 0.03 2.11
CA GLY A 32 8.06 0.09 2.15
C GLY A 32 8.67 1.06 1.14
N GLU A 33 7.91 2.06 0.71
CA GLU A 33 8.30 3.06 -0.31
C GLU A 33 8.87 4.35 0.30
N LEU A 34 8.85 4.51 1.63
CA LEU A 34 9.47 5.65 2.29
C LEU A 34 10.99 5.48 2.42
N GLY A 35 11.71 6.59 2.32
CA GLY A 35 13.12 6.65 2.69
C GLY A 35 13.33 6.36 4.17
N PRO A 36 14.52 5.91 4.59
CA PRO A 36 14.78 5.42 5.95
C PRO A 36 14.48 6.47 7.03
N ASP A 37 14.88 7.72 6.81
CA ASP A 37 14.67 8.81 7.78
C ASP A 37 13.17 9.10 8.02
N ASP A 38 12.37 9.08 6.96
CA ASP A 38 10.93 9.32 7.03
C ASP A 38 10.19 8.11 7.60
N ALA A 39 10.66 6.89 7.30
CA ALA A 39 10.15 5.67 7.90
C ALA A 39 10.37 5.62 9.41
N GLU A 40 11.54 6.07 9.90
CA GLU A 40 11.84 6.14 11.34
C GLU A 40 10.89 7.10 12.08
N LYS A 41 10.65 8.29 11.52
CA LYS A 41 9.72 9.28 12.10
C LYS A 41 8.29 8.75 12.18
N VAL A 42 7.82 8.09 11.12
CA VAL A 42 6.49 7.45 11.11
C VAL A 42 6.41 6.35 12.16
N ALA A 43 7.41 5.47 12.22
CA ALA A 43 7.46 4.40 13.22
C ALA A 43 7.45 4.95 14.67
N ALA A 44 8.20 6.02 14.93
CA ALA A 44 8.21 6.69 16.23
C ALA A 44 6.83 7.26 16.60
N HIS A 45 6.11 7.88 15.65
CA HIS A 45 4.76 8.36 15.89
C HIS A 45 3.78 7.22 16.16
N LEU A 46 3.80 6.15 15.36
CA LEU A 46 2.91 4.99 15.54
C LEU A 46 3.10 4.34 16.91
N ALA A 47 4.32 4.30 17.43
CA ALA A 47 4.61 3.75 18.76
C ALA A 47 3.99 4.54 19.92
N LEU A 48 3.63 5.81 19.71
CA LEU A 48 3.15 6.72 20.75
C LEU A 48 1.68 7.15 20.55
N CYS A 49 1.11 6.94 19.37
CA CYS A 49 -0.19 7.44 18.97
C CYS A 49 -1.18 6.29 18.73
N GLU A 50 -1.98 5.96 19.76
CA GLU A 50 -3.00 4.89 19.69
C GLU A 50 -3.95 5.00 18.48
N PRO A 51 -4.49 6.18 18.10
CA PRO A 51 -5.33 6.28 16.90
C PRO A 51 -4.63 5.86 15.60
N CYS A 52 -3.37 6.24 15.41
CA CYS A 52 -2.62 5.91 14.20
C CYS A 52 -2.14 4.44 14.21
N ASP A 53 -1.89 3.87 15.38
CA ASP A 53 -1.60 2.44 15.55
C ASP A 53 -2.83 1.58 15.16
N ILE A 54 -4.03 1.95 15.60
CA ILE A 54 -5.28 1.28 15.22
C ILE A 54 -5.49 1.31 13.70
N GLU A 55 -5.22 2.46 13.06
CA GLU A 55 -5.31 2.57 11.60
C GLU A 55 -4.35 1.62 10.90
N THR A 56 -3.10 1.56 11.38
CA THR A 56 -2.07 0.65 10.86
C THR A 56 -2.47 -0.81 11.01
N ALA A 57 -2.87 -1.23 12.22
CA ALA A 57 -3.33 -2.58 12.49
C ALA A 57 -4.55 -2.98 11.64
N THR A 58 -5.44 -2.03 11.36
CA THR A 58 -6.60 -2.26 10.49
C THR A 58 -6.16 -2.55 9.05
N VAL A 59 -5.21 -1.77 8.51
CA VAL A 59 -4.69 -1.99 7.16
C VAL A 59 -3.97 -3.34 7.06
N ASP A 60 -3.17 -3.70 8.05
CA ASP A 60 -2.50 -5.00 8.10
C ASP A 60 -3.49 -6.16 8.15
N ALA A 61 -4.53 -6.05 8.97
CA ALA A 61 -5.60 -7.06 9.03
C ALA A 61 -6.30 -7.24 7.68
N VAL A 62 -6.54 -6.14 6.94
CA VAL A 62 -7.11 -6.21 5.59
C VAL A 62 -6.14 -6.85 4.60
N ARG A 63 -4.84 -6.48 4.63
CA ARG A 63 -3.81 -7.08 3.78
C ARG A 63 -3.71 -8.59 4.03
N ASP A 64 -3.75 -9.01 5.29
CA ASP A 64 -3.72 -10.42 5.66
C ASP A 64 -4.97 -11.18 5.22
N ALA A 65 -6.14 -10.57 5.35
CA ALA A 65 -7.39 -11.16 4.88
C ALA A 65 -7.38 -11.37 3.35
N ILE A 66 -6.84 -10.41 2.59
CA ILE A 66 -6.66 -10.53 1.14
C ILE A 66 -5.61 -11.59 0.81
N ARG A 67 -4.46 -11.57 1.48
CA ARG A 67 -3.37 -12.53 1.27
C ARG A 67 -3.79 -13.97 1.53
N THR A 68 -4.69 -14.18 2.49
CA THR A 68 -5.26 -15.49 2.83
C THR A 68 -6.27 -15.97 1.78
N GLN A 69 -6.97 -15.05 1.11
CA GLN A 69 -7.81 -15.35 -0.03
C GLN A 69 -6.94 -15.57 -1.28
N ARG A 70 -6.29 -16.72 -1.35
CA ARG A 70 -5.70 -17.23 -2.61
C ARG A 70 -6.67 -18.24 -3.22
N PRO A 71 -7.62 -17.79 -4.05
CA PRO A 71 -8.39 -18.73 -4.84
C PRO A 71 -7.43 -19.53 -5.71
N ASP A 72 -7.66 -20.83 -5.79
CA ASP A 72 -7.00 -21.67 -6.78
C ASP A 72 -7.52 -21.22 -8.15
N ILE A 73 -6.62 -20.76 -9.02
CA ILE A 73 -6.98 -20.35 -10.37
C ILE A 73 -6.90 -21.58 -11.24
N ASP A 74 -8.02 -21.95 -11.87
CA ASP A 74 -8.04 -23.12 -12.72
C ASP A 74 -7.14 -22.94 -13.96
N ALA A 75 -6.64 -24.06 -14.47
CA ALA A 75 -5.72 -24.08 -15.59
C ALA A 75 -6.34 -23.56 -16.90
N GLU A 76 -7.67 -23.62 -17.05
CA GLU A 76 -8.36 -23.15 -18.26
C GLU A 76 -8.45 -21.63 -18.27
N ASP A 77 -8.73 -21.01 -17.12
CA ASP A 77 -8.68 -19.56 -16.94
C ASP A 77 -7.27 -19.01 -17.17
N LEU A 78 -6.22 -19.70 -16.69
CA LEU A 78 -4.82 -19.34 -17.02
C LEU A 78 -4.53 -19.46 -18.52
N SER A 79 -4.93 -20.57 -19.14
CA SER A 79 -4.77 -20.79 -20.58
C SER A 79 -5.52 -19.76 -21.43
N ARG A 80 -6.67 -19.27 -20.95
CA ARG A 80 -7.42 -18.18 -21.60
C ARG A 80 -6.65 -16.86 -21.51
N LEU A 81 -6.05 -16.57 -20.35
CA LEU A 81 -5.28 -15.34 -20.15
C LEU A 81 -4.02 -15.31 -21.01
N GLU A 82 -3.27 -16.41 -21.07
CA GLU A 82 -2.04 -16.52 -21.89
C GLU A 82 -2.33 -16.25 -23.37
N ARG A 83 -3.37 -16.88 -23.91
CA ARG A 83 -3.80 -16.67 -25.31
C ARG A 83 -4.17 -15.21 -25.60
N PHE A 84 -4.85 -14.56 -24.66
CA PHE A 84 -5.24 -13.16 -24.81
C PHE A 84 -4.01 -12.23 -24.84
N VAL A 85 -3.00 -12.51 -24.02
CA VAL A 85 -1.73 -11.76 -24.03
C VAL A 85 -1.01 -11.93 -25.37
N ASP A 86 -0.93 -13.16 -25.87
CA ASP A 86 -0.32 -13.45 -27.18
C ASP A 86 -1.04 -12.71 -28.32
N GLU A 87 -2.37 -12.61 -28.27
CA GLU A 87 -3.18 -11.87 -29.25
C GLU A 87 -2.89 -10.35 -29.21
N ILE A 88 -2.77 -9.75 -28.03
CA ILE A 88 -2.41 -8.32 -27.88
C ILE A 88 -1.06 -8.03 -28.51
N ASP A 89 -0.05 -8.87 -28.24
CA ASP A 89 1.30 -8.67 -28.76
C ASP A 89 1.32 -8.74 -30.29
N GLN A 90 0.49 -9.59 -30.89
CA GLN A 90 0.36 -9.73 -32.35
C GLN A 90 -0.37 -8.56 -33.03
N HIS A 91 -1.22 -7.81 -32.30
CA HIS A 91 -2.00 -6.69 -32.83
C HIS A 91 -1.32 -5.31 -32.64
N THR A 92 -0.22 -5.24 -31.89
CA THR A 92 0.51 -3.99 -31.59
C THR A 92 1.75 -3.79 -32.49
N THR A 93 1.96 -4.66 -33.48
CA THR A 93 2.95 -4.52 -34.57
C THR A 93 2.31 -3.93 -35.82
#